data_AF-A0A532V3S2-F1
#
_entry.id   AF-A0A532V3S2-F1
#
_cell.length_a   1.000
_cell.length_b   1.000
_cell.length_c   1.000
_cell.angle_alpha   90.00
_cell.angle_beta   90.00
_cell.angle_gamma   90.00
#
_symmetry.space_group_name_H-M   'P 1'
#
loop_
_entity.id
_entity.type
_entity.pdbx_description
1 polymer ?
#
loop_
_entity_poly.entity_id
_entity_poly.type
_entity_poly.pdbx_seq_one_letter_code
_entity_poly.pdbx_strand_id
1 'polypeptide(L)'
;MLKPHHTGIGRDQALITHRRKTLYAYTVTIILVVIALIVSVILISERKCTLLVQADHEDAYVVINGSVTNTMVGTKIRNLRPDTYTITVHLAGYHPIPSEDIVEVAAGKTIELSFQLEPIPPEVEIPKSKKPPVVKPLAQQKKFSPETNTRSDEAKEEDIAVSAKELETSEQRGTLKVNTYPIQGGIFVDDIFKGIGKVVMPDLSLGELIIRFGEVEGYRTPQPQKASLTGSWPYANLEGLYLPLIYITCNLDQSGRLITQKCEVRSGYYIDNSYTYDDPIIGPGIKYVDEIGAFVWEIGYAYSNRNPPGSDVIEINFDLPENWDGNKALELQIFGFASDKKYPFVISGQALVDVKVNDRQVVTAYHPAAIVGKSRIPDVNTLAVNSYLLSGKNQIQIQASGSSRCFFYLQKIVLL
;
A
#
# COMPACT_ATOMS: atom_id res chain seq x y z
N MET A 1 -66.37 -82.48 -8.55
CA MET A 1 -65.86 -81.09 -8.44
C MET A 1 -64.38 -81.09 -8.79
N LEU A 2 -64.05 -80.77 -10.03
CA LEU A 2 -62.66 -80.69 -10.52
C LEU A 2 -62.15 -79.26 -10.30
N LYS A 3 -61.11 -79.11 -9.47
CA LYS A 3 -60.41 -77.83 -9.27
C LYS A 3 -59.54 -77.55 -10.51
N PRO A 4 -59.63 -76.35 -11.10
CA PRO A 4 -58.82 -75.99 -12.25
C PRO A 4 -57.34 -75.84 -11.84
N HIS A 5 -56.47 -76.56 -12.56
CA HIS A 5 -55.02 -76.40 -12.49
C HIS A 5 -54.64 -75.07 -13.16
N HIS A 6 -54.39 -74.04 -12.37
CA HIS A 6 -53.78 -72.80 -12.87
C HIS A 6 -52.32 -73.07 -13.24
N THR A 7 -52.03 -73.08 -14.53
CA THR A 7 -50.69 -73.18 -15.10
C THR A 7 -49.88 -71.93 -14.74
N GLY A 8 -48.75 -72.10 -14.06
CA GLY A 8 -47.90 -71.04 -13.50
C GLY A 8 -47.15 -70.15 -14.51
N ILE A 9 -47.61 -70.10 -15.77
CA ILE A 9 -46.91 -69.44 -16.89
C ILE A 9 -46.97 -67.90 -16.79
N GLY A 10 -47.93 -67.34 -16.03
CA GLY A 10 -48.09 -65.88 -15.90
C GLY A 10 -47.09 -65.16 -14.98
N ARG A 11 -46.44 -65.88 -14.04
CA ARG A 11 -45.51 -65.25 -13.08
C ARG A 11 -44.15 -64.90 -13.70
N ASP A 12 -43.68 -65.69 -14.65
CA ASP A 12 -42.39 -65.45 -15.30
C ASP A 12 -42.43 -64.26 -16.26
N GLN A 13 -43.56 -64.02 -16.94
CA GLN A 13 -43.69 -62.84 -17.82
C GLN A 13 -43.61 -61.53 -17.05
N ALA A 14 -44.26 -61.43 -15.87
CA ALA A 14 -44.22 -60.23 -15.04
C ALA A 14 -42.79 -59.89 -14.59
N LEU A 15 -42.02 -60.90 -14.19
CA LEU A 15 -40.64 -60.78 -13.74
C LEU A 15 -39.70 -60.35 -14.88
N ILE A 16 -39.91 -60.88 -16.09
CA ILE A 16 -39.16 -60.49 -17.30
C ILE A 16 -39.49 -59.03 -17.68
N THR A 17 -40.75 -58.61 -17.64
CA THR A 17 -41.12 -57.21 -17.92
C THR A 17 -40.55 -56.24 -16.90
N HIS A 18 -40.51 -56.60 -15.61
CA HIS A 18 -39.92 -55.74 -14.59
C HIS A 18 -38.42 -55.56 -14.82
N ARG A 19 -37.66 -56.65 -15.04
CA ARG A 19 -36.21 -56.58 -15.28
C ARG A 19 -35.86 -55.75 -16.53
N ARG A 20 -36.64 -55.86 -17.61
CA ARG A 20 -36.44 -55.03 -18.81
C ARG A 20 -36.67 -53.54 -18.54
N LYS A 21 -37.71 -53.18 -17.79
CA LYS A 21 -37.96 -51.78 -17.40
C LYS A 21 -36.84 -51.22 -16.53
N THR A 22 -36.34 -52.00 -15.58
CA THR A 22 -35.23 -51.56 -14.70
C THR A 22 -33.94 -51.38 -15.50
N LEU A 23 -33.60 -52.32 -16.40
CA LEU A 23 -32.41 -52.21 -17.25
C LEU A 23 -32.47 -50.99 -18.18
N TYR A 24 -33.66 -50.73 -18.76
CA TYR A 24 -33.89 -49.56 -19.62
C TYR A 24 -33.77 -48.25 -18.84
N ALA A 25 -34.30 -48.18 -17.62
CA ALA A 25 -34.16 -47.00 -16.76
C ALA A 25 -32.68 -46.71 -16.45
N TYR A 26 -31.89 -47.72 -16.08
CA TYR A 26 -30.46 -47.54 -15.83
C TYR A 26 -29.69 -47.10 -17.07
N THR A 27 -29.98 -47.67 -18.24
CA THR A 27 -29.31 -47.25 -19.49
C THR A 27 -29.64 -45.81 -19.86
N VAL A 28 -30.91 -45.38 -19.73
CA VAL A 28 -31.30 -43.99 -19.95
C VAL A 28 -30.60 -43.04 -18.96
N THR A 29 -30.53 -43.40 -17.67
CA THR A 29 -29.84 -42.57 -16.66
C THR A 29 -28.35 -42.43 -16.97
N ILE A 30 -27.67 -43.52 -17.35
CA ILE A 30 -26.25 -43.47 -17.71
C ILE A 30 -26.04 -42.57 -18.94
N ILE A 31 -26.89 -42.70 -19.97
CA ILE A 31 -26.81 -41.84 -21.17
C ILE A 31 -26.97 -40.36 -20.80
N LEU A 32 -27.93 -40.02 -19.94
CA LEU A 32 -28.15 -38.63 -19.50
C LEU A 32 -26.95 -38.07 -18.70
N VAL A 33 -26.34 -38.87 -17.83
CA VAL A 33 -25.14 -38.46 -17.09
C VAL A 33 -23.96 -38.22 -18.03
N VAL A 34 -23.77 -39.09 -19.03
CA VAL A 34 -22.72 -38.92 -20.03
C VAL A 34 -22.95 -37.67 -20.88
N ILE A 35 -24.19 -37.41 -21.32
CA ILE A 35 -24.54 -36.17 -22.03
C ILE A 35 -24.27 -34.93 -21.17
N ALA A 36 -24.66 -34.95 -19.89
CA ALA A 36 -24.41 -33.84 -18.97
C ALA A 36 -22.91 -33.58 -18.77
N LEU A 37 -22.09 -34.64 -18.66
CA LEU A 37 -20.63 -34.53 -18.60
C LEU A 37 -20.04 -33.93 -19.89
N ILE A 38 -20.48 -34.42 -21.06
CA ILE A 38 -20.02 -33.89 -22.36
C ILE A 38 -20.38 -32.41 -22.49
N VAL A 39 -21.63 -32.03 -22.18
CA VAL A 39 -22.07 -30.63 -22.20
C VAL A 39 -21.28 -29.79 -21.21
N SER A 40 -21.01 -30.30 -20.00
CA SER A 40 -20.19 -29.59 -19.01
C SER A 40 -18.76 -29.37 -19.51
N VAL A 41 -18.15 -30.37 -20.15
CA VAL A 41 -16.80 -30.23 -20.73
C VAL A 41 -16.80 -29.21 -21.87
N ILE A 42 -17.81 -29.25 -22.74
CA ILE A 42 -17.97 -28.26 -23.84
C ILE A 42 -18.09 -26.85 -23.26
N LEU A 43 -19.00 -26.64 -22.30
CA LEU A 43 -19.21 -25.35 -21.64
C LEU A 43 -17.98 -24.83 -20.89
N ILE A 44 -17.15 -25.71 -20.32
CA ILE A 44 -15.88 -25.31 -19.67
C ILE A 44 -14.81 -24.99 -20.72
N SER A 45 -14.81 -25.69 -21.86
CA SER A 45 -13.84 -25.47 -22.93
C SER A 45 -14.07 -24.15 -23.68
N GLU A 46 -15.33 -23.75 -23.87
CA GLU A 46 -15.69 -22.49 -24.52
C GLU A 46 -15.38 -21.25 -23.67
N ARG A 47 -15.19 -21.41 -22.35
CA ARG A 47 -14.79 -20.32 -21.44
C ARG A 47 -13.28 -20.09 -21.41
N LYS A 48 -12.58 -20.38 -22.49
CA LYS A 48 -11.14 -20.13 -22.59
C LYS A 48 -10.89 -19.12 -23.69
N CYS A 49 -10.07 -18.12 -23.39
CA CYS A 49 -9.60 -17.14 -24.35
C CYS A 49 -8.07 -17.19 -24.49
N THR A 50 -7.59 -16.53 -25.53
CA THR A 50 -6.16 -16.44 -25.85
C THR A 50 -5.75 -14.98 -25.99
N LEU A 51 -4.64 -14.59 -25.38
CA LEU A 51 -3.98 -13.31 -25.63
C LEU A 51 -2.70 -13.54 -26.43
N LEU A 52 -2.45 -12.68 -27.41
CA LEU A 52 -1.17 -12.56 -28.08
C LEU A 52 -0.67 -11.13 -27.86
N VAL A 53 0.42 -10.99 -27.11
CA VAL A 53 1.01 -9.68 -26.82
C VAL A 53 2.30 -9.56 -27.62
N GLN A 54 2.41 -8.53 -28.45
CA GLN A 54 3.58 -8.24 -29.26
C GLN A 54 4.29 -7.00 -28.71
N ALA A 55 5.61 -6.95 -28.88
CA ALA A 55 6.40 -5.74 -28.70
C ALA A 55 7.50 -5.68 -29.77
N ASP A 56 8.08 -4.50 -29.96
CA ASP A 56 9.24 -4.27 -30.82
C ASP A 56 10.55 -4.88 -30.29
N HIS A 57 10.56 -5.36 -29.04
CA HIS A 57 11.68 -6.08 -28.42
C HIS A 57 11.23 -7.48 -27.94
N GLU A 58 11.80 -8.54 -28.50
CA GLU A 58 11.37 -9.94 -28.23
C GLU A 58 11.67 -10.42 -26.79
N ASP A 59 12.66 -9.81 -26.13
CA ASP A 59 13.08 -10.14 -24.76
C ASP A 59 12.15 -9.61 -23.66
N ALA A 60 11.08 -8.89 -24.03
CA ALA A 60 10.16 -8.32 -23.07
C ALA A 60 9.22 -9.38 -22.46
N TYR A 61 8.95 -9.27 -21.16
CA TYR A 61 7.99 -10.12 -20.45
C TYR A 61 6.60 -9.49 -20.47
N VAL A 62 5.57 -10.32 -20.66
CA VAL A 62 4.18 -9.87 -20.52
C VAL A 62 3.83 -9.79 -19.04
N VAL A 63 3.19 -8.68 -18.63
CA VAL A 63 2.67 -8.46 -17.29
C VAL A 63 1.15 -8.39 -17.38
N ILE A 64 0.45 -9.20 -16.58
CA ILE A 64 -1.03 -9.27 -16.57
C ILE A 64 -1.52 -8.90 -15.18
N ASN A 65 -2.40 -7.91 -15.10
CA ASN A 65 -2.97 -7.38 -13.85
C ASN A 65 -1.89 -7.04 -12.81
N GLY A 66 -0.76 -6.50 -13.28
CA GLY A 66 0.39 -6.15 -12.44
C GLY A 66 1.29 -7.32 -12.03
N SER A 67 0.94 -8.57 -12.35
CA SER A 67 1.80 -9.74 -12.11
C SER A 67 2.66 -10.04 -13.34
N VAL A 68 3.99 -10.06 -13.17
CA VAL A 68 4.93 -10.46 -14.24
C VAL A 68 4.69 -11.93 -14.56
N THR A 69 4.49 -12.25 -15.83
CA THR A 69 4.33 -13.64 -16.28
C THR A 69 5.65 -14.20 -16.78
N ASN A 70 5.82 -15.52 -16.75
CA ASN A 70 6.94 -16.21 -17.41
C ASN A 70 6.77 -16.30 -18.95
N THR A 71 5.91 -15.46 -19.54
CA THR A 71 5.62 -15.47 -20.97
C THR A 71 6.29 -14.28 -21.64
N MET A 72 7.16 -14.56 -22.61
CA MET A 72 7.74 -13.53 -23.47
C MET A 72 6.70 -13.04 -24.49
N VAL A 73 6.86 -11.80 -24.94
CA VAL A 73 6.09 -11.26 -26.07
C VAL A 73 6.20 -12.16 -27.31
N GLY A 74 5.20 -12.13 -28.18
CA GLY A 74 5.07 -13.03 -29.34
C GLY A 74 4.51 -14.42 -29.00
N THR A 75 4.41 -14.79 -27.73
CA THR A 75 3.82 -16.07 -27.30
C THR A 75 2.33 -15.94 -27.01
N LYS A 76 1.54 -16.95 -27.41
CA LYS A 76 0.10 -17.03 -27.11
C LYS A 76 -0.14 -17.48 -25.66
N ILE A 77 -0.71 -16.61 -24.84
CA ILE A 77 -1.18 -16.93 -23.49
C ILE A 77 -2.57 -17.55 -23.61
N ARG A 78 -2.67 -18.86 -23.38
CA ARG A 78 -3.90 -19.65 -23.58
C ARG A 78 -4.60 -19.96 -22.26
N ASN A 79 -5.87 -20.34 -22.36
CA ASN A 79 -6.71 -20.76 -21.23
C ASN A 79 -7.00 -19.64 -20.22
N LEU A 80 -6.96 -18.39 -20.66
CA LEU A 80 -7.44 -17.27 -19.85
C LEU A 80 -8.96 -17.36 -19.70
N ARG A 81 -9.49 -16.82 -18.61
CA ARG A 81 -10.94 -16.75 -18.40
C ARG A 81 -11.48 -15.52 -19.12
N PRO A 82 -12.74 -15.53 -19.58
CA PRO A 82 -13.36 -14.32 -20.10
C PRO A 82 -13.45 -13.29 -18.97
N ASP A 83 -12.73 -12.18 -19.10
CA ASP A 83 -12.64 -11.12 -18.11
C ASP A 83 -11.96 -9.88 -18.72
N THR A 84 -11.91 -8.78 -17.97
CA THR A 84 -11.09 -7.62 -18.27
C THR A 84 -9.69 -7.78 -17.69
N TYR A 85 -8.68 -7.55 -18.52
CA TYR A 85 -7.27 -7.65 -18.14
C TYR A 85 -6.54 -6.34 -18.40
N THR A 86 -5.68 -5.94 -17.47
CA THR A 86 -4.68 -4.88 -17.68
C THR A 86 -3.38 -5.53 -18.11
N ILE A 87 -2.91 -5.20 -19.30
CA ILE A 87 -1.72 -5.77 -19.91
C ILE A 87 -0.65 -4.68 -20.03
N THR A 88 0.59 -5.01 -19.68
CA THR A 88 1.76 -4.21 -20.00
C THR A 88 2.92 -5.13 -20.33
N VAL A 89 4.06 -4.58 -20.75
CA VAL A 89 5.28 -5.33 -21.03
C VAL A 89 6.42 -4.76 -20.21
N HIS A 90 7.31 -5.63 -19.74
CA HIS A 90 8.46 -5.25 -18.93
C HIS A 90 9.77 -5.68 -19.59
N LEU A 91 10.68 -4.72 -19.78
CA LEU A 91 12.06 -4.93 -20.19
C LEU A 91 12.95 -3.94 -19.43
N ALA A 92 14.02 -4.45 -18.81
CA ALA A 92 14.92 -3.61 -18.01
C ALA A 92 15.55 -2.50 -18.87
N GLY A 93 15.45 -1.25 -18.42
CA GLY A 93 15.98 -0.08 -19.13
C GLY A 93 15.02 0.52 -20.17
N TYR A 94 13.77 0.04 -20.27
CA TYR A 94 12.78 0.53 -21.21
C TYR A 94 11.45 0.88 -20.51
N HIS A 95 10.70 1.84 -21.06
CA HIS A 95 9.29 2.09 -20.72
C HIS A 95 8.36 1.70 -21.87
N PRO A 96 7.22 1.05 -21.59
CA PRO A 96 6.25 0.67 -22.62
C PRO A 96 5.37 1.84 -23.05
N ILE A 97 5.00 1.84 -24.33
CA ILE A 97 4.03 2.75 -24.96
C ILE A 97 3.02 1.91 -25.75
N PRO A 98 1.73 1.89 -25.34
CA PRO A 98 1.18 2.54 -24.15
C PRO A 98 1.77 1.96 -22.85
N SER A 99 1.71 2.71 -21.74
CA SER A 99 2.25 2.23 -20.45
C SER A 99 1.50 1.02 -19.91
N GLU A 100 0.20 0.92 -20.22
CA GLU A 100 -0.68 -0.23 -19.98
C GLU A 100 -1.84 -0.17 -20.98
N ASP A 101 -2.41 -1.33 -21.30
CA ASP A 101 -3.61 -1.46 -22.14
C ASP A 101 -4.64 -2.32 -21.41
N ILE A 102 -5.91 -1.89 -21.41
CA ILE A 102 -7.00 -2.57 -20.71
C ILE A 102 -7.89 -3.23 -21.75
N VAL A 103 -7.96 -4.56 -21.70
CA VAL A 103 -8.69 -5.33 -22.70
C VAL A 103 -9.73 -6.26 -22.10
N GLU A 104 -10.94 -6.21 -22.63
CA GLU A 104 -12.01 -7.16 -22.32
C GLU A 104 -11.89 -8.38 -23.24
N VAL A 105 -11.61 -9.54 -22.65
CA VAL A 105 -11.38 -10.76 -23.40
C VAL A 105 -12.62 -11.65 -23.32
N ALA A 106 -13.26 -11.89 -24.46
CA ALA A 106 -14.43 -12.77 -24.53
C ALA A 106 -14.03 -14.24 -24.77
N ALA A 107 -14.91 -15.15 -24.33
CA ALA A 107 -14.84 -16.58 -24.58
C ALA A 107 -14.53 -16.93 -26.06
N GLY A 108 -13.57 -17.82 -26.27
CA GLY A 108 -13.20 -18.32 -27.60
C GLY A 108 -12.47 -17.32 -28.51
N LYS A 109 -12.26 -16.06 -28.09
CA LYS A 109 -11.55 -15.06 -28.90
C LYS A 109 -10.04 -15.09 -28.63
N THR A 110 -9.30 -14.78 -29.69
CA THR A 110 -7.89 -14.36 -29.57
C THR A 110 -7.84 -12.84 -29.71
N ILE A 111 -7.23 -12.18 -28.76
CA ILE A 111 -7.01 -10.74 -28.79
C ILE A 111 -5.52 -10.49 -28.95
N GLU A 112 -5.18 -9.59 -29.86
CA GLU A 112 -3.80 -9.22 -30.17
C GLU A 112 -3.56 -7.79 -29.67
N LEU A 113 -2.49 -7.61 -28.91
CA LEU A 113 -2.04 -6.33 -28.36
C LEU A 113 -0.62 -6.05 -28.84
N SER A 114 -0.26 -4.78 -28.97
CA SER A 114 1.07 -4.36 -29.42
C SER A 114 1.59 -3.20 -28.57
N PHE A 115 2.84 -3.31 -28.15
CA PHE A 115 3.55 -2.31 -27.36
C PHE A 115 4.82 -1.85 -28.08
N GLN A 116 5.19 -0.58 -27.92
CA GLN A 116 6.51 -0.08 -28.28
C GLN A 116 7.32 0.13 -26.99
N LEU A 117 8.61 -0.18 -27.02
CA LEU A 117 9.51 -0.02 -25.87
C LEU A 117 10.51 1.10 -26.17
N GLU A 118 10.42 2.18 -25.42
CA GLU A 118 11.36 3.28 -25.51
C GLU A 118 12.43 3.17 -24.41
N PRO A 119 13.71 3.40 -24.72
CA PRO A 119 14.77 3.34 -23.72
C PRO A 119 14.60 4.47 -22.71
N ILE A 120 14.68 4.13 -21.42
CA ILE A 120 14.70 5.11 -20.34
C ILE A 120 16.05 5.83 -20.43
N PRO A 121 16.08 7.17 -20.57
CA PRO A 121 17.34 7.91 -20.61
C PRO A 121 18.17 7.56 -19.38
N PRO A 122 19.48 7.27 -19.53
CA PRO A 122 20.34 7.02 -18.38
C PRO A 122 20.23 8.22 -17.46
N GLU A 123 19.93 7.96 -16.18
CA GLU A 123 19.82 8.99 -15.16
C GLU A 123 21.11 9.83 -15.23
N VAL A 124 20.98 11.07 -15.70
CA VAL A 124 22.11 11.98 -15.82
C VAL A 124 22.63 12.13 -14.40
N GLU A 125 23.80 11.56 -14.11
CA GLU A 125 24.47 11.75 -12.83
C GLU A 125 24.55 13.26 -12.58
N ILE A 126 23.67 13.78 -11.72
CA ILE A 126 23.68 15.19 -11.37
C ILE A 126 25.06 15.41 -10.75
N PRO A 127 25.95 16.20 -11.38
CA PRO A 127 27.29 16.36 -10.88
C PRO A 127 27.17 16.86 -9.44
N LYS A 128 27.68 16.07 -8.50
CA LYS A 128 27.65 16.37 -7.06
C LYS A 128 28.00 17.84 -6.87
N SER A 129 26.98 18.64 -6.55
CA SER A 129 27.12 20.10 -6.47
C SER A 129 28.27 20.42 -5.51
N LYS A 130 29.35 20.99 -6.04
CA LYS A 130 30.47 21.48 -5.24
C LYS A 130 29.89 22.49 -4.26
N LYS A 131 29.95 22.13 -2.98
CA LYS A 131 29.63 22.98 -1.82
C LYS A 131 30.07 24.42 -2.11
N PRO A 132 29.15 25.40 -2.17
CA PRO A 132 29.53 26.77 -2.50
C PRO A 132 30.55 27.28 -1.48
N PRO A 133 31.59 28.01 -1.92
CA PRO A 133 32.59 28.56 -1.03
C PRO A 133 31.90 29.48 -0.02
N VAL A 134 32.23 29.31 1.25
CA VAL A 134 31.80 30.17 2.35
C VAL A 134 32.23 31.60 2.04
N VAL A 135 31.27 32.43 1.62
CA VAL A 135 31.49 33.86 1.41
C VAL A 135 31.66 34.52 2.77
N LYS A 136 32.87 35.02 3.06
CA LYS A 136 33.11 35.90 4.21
C LYS A 136 32.29 37.17 4.06
N PRO A 137 31.61 37.67 5.12
CA PRO A 137 30.82 38.90 5.02
C PRO A 137 31.72 40.10 4.74
N LEU A 138 31.43 40.79 3.63
CA LEU A 138 32.03 42.08 3.29
C LEU A 138 31.31 43.18 4.10
N ALA A 139 32.08 43.99 4.81
CA ALA A 139 31.58 45.20 5.46
C ALA A 139 31.14 46.22 4.40
N GLN A 140 29.89 46.70 4.49
CA GLN A 140 29.37 47.88 3.77
C GLN A 140 28.89 48.86 4.84
N GLN A 141 29.60 49.95 5.14
CA GLN A 141 29.65 51.24 4.44
C GLN A 141 28.27 51.87 4.13
N LYS A 142 27.70 52.46 5.19
CA LYS A 142 27.21 53.84 5.32
C LYS A 142 27.21 54.71 4.04
N LYS A 143 26.02 55.00 3.48
CA LYS A 143 25.54 56.31 2.98
C LYS A 143 24.24 56.11 2.19
N PHE A 144 23.15 56.75 2.61
CA PHE A 144 22.19 57.39 1.70
C PHE A 144 21.23 58.28 2.52
N SER A 145 21.21 59.58 2.20
CA SER A 145 20.16 60.52 2.59
C SER A 145 18.93 60.29 1.70
N PRO A 146 17.77 60.85 2.07
CA PRO A 146 17.15 61.75 1.11
C PRO A 146 16.59 63.04 1.71
N GLU A 147 16.67 64.06 0.86
CA GLU A 147 16.13 65.41 1.00
C GLU A 147 14.61 65.42 1.14
N THR A 148 14.15 66.35 1.95
CA THR A 148 12.76 66.76 2.14
C THR A 148 12.41 67.86 1.13
N ASN A 149 11.19 67.85 0.59
CA ASN A 149 10.64 69.05 -0.03
C ASN A 149 9.11 69.15 0.14
N THR A 150 8.66 70.38 0.43
CA THR A 150 7.27 70.93 0.37
C THR A 150 6.28 70.43 1.43
N ARG A 151 5.44 71.26 2.08
CA ARG A 151 4.92 72.60 1.80
C ARG A 151 4.27 73.19 3.07
N SER A 152 4.18 74.52 3.09
CA SER A 152 3.53 75.43 4.05
C SER A 152 2.14 74.99 4.53
N ASP A 153 1.76 75.35 5.76
CA ASP A 153 0.73 76.38 5.98
C ASP A 153 0.71 76.91 7.43
N GLU A 154 0.20 78.14 7.50
CA GLU A 154 0.19 79.19 8.50
C GLU A 154 -0.37 78.91 9.92
N ALA A 155 0.26 79.59 10.89
CA ALA A 155 -0.34 80.47 11.91
C ALA A 155 -0.44 80.05 13.39
N LYS A 156 0.05 81.00 14.22
CA LYS A 156 -0.25 81.33 15.63
C LYS A 156 0.55 80.64 16.74
N GLU A 157 1.75 81.19 16.91
CA GLU A 157 2.28 81.81 18.13
C GLU A 157 1.33 81.88 19.35
N GLU A 158 1.62 81.06 20.36
CA GLU A 158 1.42 81.38 21.78
C GLU A 158 2.52 80.70 22.60
N ASP A 159 3.36 81.53 23.20
CA ASP A 159 4.52 81.18 24.03
C ASP A 159 4.11 80.52 25.34
N ILE A 160 4.45 79.23 25.49
CA ILE A 160 4.71 78.62 26.80
C ILE A 160 5.98 77.79 26.69
N ALA A 161 7.10 78.38 27.10
CA ALA A 161 8.39 77.72 27.24
C ALA A 161 8.34 76.70 28.39
N VAL A 162 7.90 75.48 28.10
CA VAL A 162 8.19 74.30 28.91
C VAL A 162 9.40 73.62 28.29
N SER A 163 10.51 73.64 29.04
CA SER A 163 11.74 72.89 28.77
C SER A 163 11.43 71.39 28.69
N ALA A 164 11.08 70.91 27.51
CA ALA A 164 10.95 69.51 27.18
C ALA A 164 12.37 68.97 26.92
N LYS A 165 12.99 68.47 27.99
CA LYS A 165 14.10 67.54 27.88
C LYS A 165 13.54 66.29 27.21
N GLU A 166 13.65 66.22 25.87
CA GLU A 166 13.42 65.03 25.06
C GLU A 166 14.19 63.88 25.71
N LEU A 167 13.49 63.09 26.53
CA LEU A 167 13.94 61.75 26.84
C LEU A 167 13.86 61.01 25.52
N GLU A 168 15.00 60.88 24.85
CA GLU A 168 15.21 59.80 23.89
C GLU A 168 15.04 58.48 24.66
N THR A 169 13.79 58.08 24.87
CA THR A 169 13.44 56.71 25.19
C THR A 169 13.81 55.94 23.95
N SER A 170 15.03 55.41 23.92
CA SER A 170 15.41 54.43 22.91
C SER A 170 14.36 53.34 22.98
N GLU A 171 13.54 53.23 21.94
CA GLU A 171 12.58 52.14 21.82
C GLU A 171 13.40 50.86 21.83
N GLN A 172 13.46 50.21 22.98
CA GLN A 172 14.20 48.98 23.10
C GLN A 172 13.48 47.93 22.24
N ARG A 173 14.17 47.39 21.25
CA ARG A 173 13.63 46.37 20.33
C ARG A 173 14.27 45.03 20.59
N GLY A 174 13.51 43.97 20.35
CA GLY A 174 13.95 42.59 20.48
C GLY A 174 14.30 41.94 19.14
N THR A 175 14.96 40.78 19.21
CA THR A 175 15.28 39.93 18.07
C THR A 175 14.72 38.53 18.30
N LEU A 176 13.97 38.00 17.33
CA LEU A 176 13.48 36.63 17.34
C LEU A 176 14.16 35.83 16.23
N LYS A 177 14.71 34.68 16.58
CA LYS A 177 15.22 33.68 15.64
C LYS A 177 14.34 32.44 15.70
N VAL A 178 13.88 31.99 14.53
CA VAL A 178 13.08 30.77 14.39
C VAL A 178 13.74 29.87 13.36
N ASN A 179 13.87 28.58 13.68
CA ASN A 179 14.42 27.59 12.77
C ASN A 179 13.50 26.36 12.73
N THR A 180 13.20 25.84 11.55
CA THR A 180 12.48 24.57 11.40
C THR A 180 13.42 23.46 10.97
N TYR A 181 13.16 22.24 11.44
CA TYR A 181 13.93 21.06 11.08
C TYR A 181 13.05 19.79 11.17
N PRO A 182 13.41 18.69 10.46
CA PRO A 182 14.48 18.58 9.47
C PRO A 182 14.13 19.24 8.13
N ILE A 183 12.85 19.56 7.91
CA ILE A 183 12.34 20.17 6.69
C ILE A 183 12.10 21.67 6.88
N GLN A 184 12.16 22.43 5.78
CA GLN A 184 11.88 23.85 5.80
C GLN A 184 10.36 24.08 5.72
N GLY A 185 9.77 24.57 6.81
CA GLY A 185 8.35 24.91 6.86
C GLY A 185 8.12 26.41 6.98
N GLY A 186 6.91 26.86 6.67
CA GLY A 186 6.53 28.27 6.81
C GLY A 186 6.56 28.71 8.27
N ILE A 187 6.98 29.95 8.54
CA ILE A 187 7.02 30.57 9.87
C ILE A 187 6.12 31.78 9.87
N PHE A 188 5.18 31.81 10.82
CA PHE A 188 4.23 32.89 11.04
C PHE A 188 4.43 33.47 12.43
N VAL A 189 4.42 34.79 12.56
CA VAL A 189 4.44 35.51 13.84
C VAL A 189 3.20 36.37 13.90
N ASP A 190 2.34 36.11 14.88
CA ASP A 190 1.03 36.74 15.02
C ASP A 190 0.21 36.70 13.72
N ASP A 191 0.16 35.50 13.13
CA ASP A 191 -0.51 35.17 11.86
C ASP A 191 0.06 35.88 10.60
N ILE A 192 1.18 36.61 10.72
CA ILE A 192 1.88 37.20 9.58
C ILE A 192 3.03 36.28 9.16
N PHE A 193 3.05 35.89 7.88
CA PHE A 193 4.14 35.09 7.31
C PHE A 193 5.47 35.86 7.30
N LYS A 194 6.54 35.22 7.78
CA LYS A 194 7.87 35.83 7.91
C LYS A 194 8.96 35.14 7.10
N GLY A 195 8.73 33.91 6.64
CA GLY A 195 9.66 33.16 5.80
C GLY A 195 9.55 31.65 5.96
N ILE A 196 10.51 30.92 5.40
CA ILE A 196 10.53 29.45 5.34
C ILE A 196 11.85 28.93 5.92
N GLY A 197 11.80 27.88 6.73
CA GLY A 197 13.00 27.24 7.27
C GLY A 197 13.63 28.03 8.41
N LYS A 198 14.51 28.98 8.08
CA LYS A 198 15.28 29.75 9.07
C LYS A 198 15.05 31.24 8.88
N VAL A 199 14.49 31.90 9.89
CA VAL A 199 14.16 33.32 9.87
C VAL A 199 14.77 34.03 11.08
N VAL A 200 15.36 35.21 10.84
CA VAL A 200 15.82 36.13 11.88
C VAL A 200 15.05 37.43 11.70
N MET A 201 14.35 37.84 12.74
CA MET A 201 13.55 39.07 12.77
C MET A 201 14.17 40.02 13.79
N PRO A 202 15.01 40.97 13.34
CA PRO A 202 15.43 42.07 14.19
C PRO A 202 14.26 43.05 14.40
N ASP A 203 14.44 43.98 15.33
CA ASP A 203 13.58 45.15 15.51
C ASP A 203 12.11 44.86 15.86
N LEU A 204 11.85 43.76 16.56
CA LEU A 204 10.51 43.41 17.05
C LEU A 204 10.15 44.20 18.30
N SER A 205 8.89 44.60 18.42
CA SER A 205 8.35 45.18 19.65
C SER A 205 8.50 44.19 20.81
N LEU A 206 8.83 44.70 22.00
CA LEU A 206 8.79 43.91 23.22
C LEU A 206 7.34 43.49 23.52
N GLY A 207 7.16 42.27 24.02
CA GLY A 207 5.85 41.67 24.24
C GLY A 207 5.85 40.16 24.06
N GLU A 208 4.66 39.57 24.16
CA GLU A 208 4.41 38.18 23.83
C GLU A 208 4.11 38.05 22.33
N LEU A 209 4.76 37.09 21.68
CA LEU A 209 4.58 36.76 20.27
C LEU A 209 4.10 35.32 20.15
N ILE A 210 3.16 35.05 19.24
CA ILE A 210 2.69 33.70 18.92
C ILE A 210 3.33 33.26 17.61
N ILE A 211 4.13 32.19 17.67
CA ILE A 211 4.81 31.59 16.52
C ILE A 211 4.01 30.38 16.06
N ARG A 212 3.58 30.39 14.80
CA ARG A 212 2.92 29.26 14.14
C ARG A 212 3.77 28.76 12.99
N PHE A 213 3.57 27.49 12.66
CA PHE A 213 4.31 26.79 11.63
C PHE A 213 3.34 26.37 10.51
N GLY A 214 3.78 26.50 9.26
CA GLY A 214 2.98 26.10 8.09
C GLY A 214 2.90 24.59 7.94
N GLU A 215 1.89 24.09 7.24
CA GLU A 215 1.82 22.66 6.95
C GLU A 215 2.90 22.26 5.93
N VAL A 216 3.45 21.06 6.10
CA VAL A 216 4.41 20.46 5.16
C VAL A 216 3.95 19.04 4.89
N GLU A 217 3.75 18.71 3.61
CA GLU A 217 3.26 17.41 3.18
C GLU A 217 4.14 16.27 3.74
N GLY A 218 3.51 15.25 4.30
CA GLY A 218 4.21 14.11 4.90
C GLY A 218 4.82 14.38 6.28
N TYR A 219 4.56 15.55 6.89
CA TYR A 219 5.01 15.88 8.24
C TYR A 219 3.87 16.39 9.12
N ARG A 220 3.98 16.11 10.42
CA ARG A 220 3.15 16.73 11.45
C ARG A 220 3.70 18.11 11.77
N THR A 221 2.87 19.12 11.55
CA THR A 221 3.16 20.52 11.89
C THR A 221 3.47 20.67 13.38
N PRO A 222 4.55 21.37 13.77
CA PRO A 222 4.82 21.67 15.17
C PRO A 222 3.68 22.47 15.79
N GLN A 223 3.41 22.25 17.08
CA GLN A 223 2.41 23.05 17.80
C GLN A 223 2.85 24.53 17.88
N PRO A 224 1.90 25.48 17.90
CA PRO A 224 2.22 26.89 18.12
C PRO A 224 3.03 27.10 19.40
N GLN A 225 4.00 28.01 19.33
CA GLN A 225 4.91 28.34 20.42
C GLN A 225 4.76 29.81 20.80
N LYS A 226 5.05 30.15 22.07
CA LYS A 226 5.08 31.53 22.55
C LYS A 226 6.50 31.99 22.78
N ALA A 227 6.83 33.21 22.37
CA ALA A 227 8.07 33.89 22.75
C ALA A 227 7.74 35.17 23.52
N SER A 228 8.52 35.48 24.54
CA SER A 228 8.39 36.75 25.28
C SER A 228 9.68 37.56 25.12
N LEU A 229 9.57 38.73 24.52
CA LEU A 229 10.66 39.70 24.40
C LEU A 229 10.47 40.78 25.46
N THR A 230 11.45 40.96 26.32
CA THR A 230 11.40 41.97 27.40
C THR A 230 12.64 42.85 27.38
N GLY A 231 12.63 43.98 28.09
CA GLY A 231 13.81 44.84 28.15
C GLY A 231 15.04 44.15 28.77
N SER A 232 14.83 43.20 29.69
CA SER A 232 15.93 42.39 30.25
C SER A 232 16.34 41.22 29.35
N TRP A 233 15.43 40.75 28.49
CA TRP A 233 15.64 39.64 27.55
C TRP A 233 15.10 39.99 26.16
N PRO A 234 15.81 40.85 25.39
CA PRO A 234 15.36 41.27 24.07
C PRO A 234 15.70 40.23 22.99
N TYR A 235 15.85 38.96 23.34
CA TYR A 235 16.23 37.91 22.40
C TYR A 235 15.50 36.60 22.70
N ALA A 236 14.98 35.96 21.67
CA ALA A 236 14.40 34.63 21.73
C ALA A 236 14.86 33.76 20.55
N ASN A 237 15.06 32.46 20.80
CA ASN A 237 15.39 31.47 19.78
C ASN A 237 14.43 30.28 19.92
N LEU A 238 13.67 29.99 18.87
CA LEU A 238 12.69 28.91 18.84
C LEU A 238 12.97 27.93 17.71
N GLU A 239 12.56 26.68 17.93
CA GLU A 239 12.71 25.61 16.95
C GLU A 239 11.37 24.93 16.66
N GLY A 240 11.03 24.82 15.38
CA GLY A 240 9.87 24.07 14.89
C GLY A 240 10.28 22.68 14.41
N LEU A 241 10.10 21.67 15.26
CA LEU A 241 10.38 20.28 14.91
C LEU A 241 9.20 19.66 14.16
N TYR A 242 9.40 19.42 12.86
CA TYR A 242 8.47 18.66 12.03
C TYR A 242 8.76 17.18 12.19
N LEU A 243 7.74 16.43 12.61
CA LEU A 243 7.85 14.98 12.76
C LEU A 243 7.25 14.29 11.55
N PRO A 244 7.97 13.39 10.88
CA PRO A 244 7.46 12.71 9.69
C PRO A 244 6.18 11.93 10.04
N LEU A 245 5.17 12.03 9.18
CA LEU A 245 3.99 11.19 9.23
C LEU A 245 4.36 9.82 8.65
N ILE A 246 4.46 8.84 9.56
CA ILE A 246 4.62 7.45 9.17
C ILE A 246 3.25 6.94 8.77
N TYR A 247 3.09 6.65 7.49
CA TYR A 247 1.89 6.04 6.94
C TYR A 247 2.34 5.15 5.80
N ILE A 248 2.41 3.85 6.10
CA ILE A 248 2.86 2.82 5.17
C ILE A 248 1.68 1.89 4.96
N THR A 249 1.37 1.60 3.70
CA THR A 249 0.22 0.74 3.38
C THR A 249 0.54 -0.19 2.23
N CYS A 250 -0.02 -1.39 2.30
CA CYS A 250 -0.19 -2.23 1.13
C CYS A 250 -1.56 -2.88 1.12
N ASN A 251 -2.15 -2.96 -0.06
CA ASN A 251 -3.43 -3.64 -0.28
C ASN A 251 -3.53 -4.09 -1.73
N LEU A 252 -4.55 -4.90 -1.99
CA LEU A 252 -4.98 -5.21 -3.35
C LEU A 252 -6.14 -4.29 -3.74
N ASP A 253 -6.19 -3.86 -4.99
CA ASP A 253 -7.28 -3.07 -5.53
C ASP A 253 -8.44 -3.94 -6.05
N GLN A 254 -9.41 -3.32 -6.72
CA GLN A 254 -10.57 -4.02 -7.28
C GLN A 254 -10.24 -4.97 -8.43
N SER A 255 -9.03 -4.92 -8.98
CA SER A 255 -8.53 -5.84 -10.02
C SER A 255 -7.58 -6.90 -9.47
N GLY A 256 -7.27 -6.85 -8.16
CA GLY A 256 -6.27 -7.70 -7.52
C GLY A 256 -4.85 -7.22 -7.74
N ARG A 257 -4.65 -6.00 -8.24
CA ARG A 257 -3.32 -5.39 -8.38
C ARG A 257 -2.86 -4.89 -7.02
N LEU A 258 -1.58 -5.11 -6.73
CA LEU A 258 -0.91 -4.59 -5.54
C LEU A 258 -0.76 -3.06 -5.63
N ILE A 259 -1.29 -2.37 -4.62
CA ILE A 259 -1.07 -0.95 -4.37
C ILE A 259 -0.22 -0.83 -3.10
N THR A 260 0.89 -0.09 -3.19
CA THR A 260 1.77 0.20 -2.06
C THR A 260 1.93 1.70 -1.85
N GLN A 261 2.21 2.08 -0.61
CA GLN A 261 2.58 3.44 -0.25
C GLN A 261 3.75 3.37 0.73
N LYS A 262 4.91 3.91 0.31
CA LYS A 262 6.16 3.95 1.09
C LYS A 262 6.66 2.57 1.54
N CYS A 263 6.40 1.52 0.76
CA CYS A 263 6.94 0.19 1.00
C CYS A 263 7.05 -0.63 -0.29
N GLU A 264 7.90 -1.65 -0.23
CA GLU A 264 7.96 -2.75 -1.17
C GLU A 264 7.30 -3.97 -0.54
N VAL A 265 6.52 -4.72 -1.32
CA VAL A 265 5.91 -5.97 -0.85
C VAL A 265 6.44 -7.12 -1.69
N ARG A 266 6.79 -8.20 -1.01
CA ARG A 266 7.18 -9.46 -1.62
C ARG A 266 6.31 -10.57 -1.05
N SER A 267 6.06 -11.59 -1.86
CA SER A 267 5.31 -12.77 -1.45
C SER A 267 6.13 -14.01 -1.76
N GLY A 268 6.03 -15.04 -0.93
CA GLY A 268 6.75 -16.29 -1.13
C GLY A 268 6.35 -17.33 -0.11
N TYR A 269 7.28 -18.22 0.22
CA TYR A 269 7.07 -19.23 1.25
C TYR A 269 8.37 -19.61 1.95
N TYR A 270 8.23 -20.15 3.16
CA TYR A 270 9.31 -20.73 3.95
C TYR A 270 9.22 -22.27 3.95
N ILE A 271 10.37 -22.93 3.79
CA ILE A 271 10.57 -24.35 4.09
C ILE A 271 11.71 -24.44 5.11
N ASP A 272 11.48 -25.08 6.25
CA ASP A 272 12.51 -25.31 7.28
C ASP A 272 13.30 -24.04 7.68
N ASN A 273 12.61 -22.91 7.81
CA ASN A 273 13.16 -21.57 8.05
C ASN A 273 14.09 -21.02 6.96
N SER A 274 14.27 -21.73 5.84
CA SER A 274 14.89 -21.19 4.64
C SER A 274 13.84 -20.43 3.83
N TYR A 275 14.11 -19.16 3.56
CA TYR A 275 13.26 -18.36 2.68
C TYR A 275 13.55 -18.70 1.23
N THR A 276 12.50 -18.94 0.44
CA THR A 276 12.61 -19.13 -1.00
C THR A 276 11.85 -18.02 -1.72
N TYR A 277 12.61 -17.18 -2.43
CA TYR A 277 12.09 -16.15 -3.34
C TYR A 277 11.78 -16.75 -4.73
N ASP A 278 10.87 -16.07 -5.44
CA ASP A 278 10.71 -16.11 -6.90
C ASP A 278 10.02 -17.31 -7.54
N ASP A 279 8.92 -17.77 -6.96
CA ASP A 279 7.96 -18.55 -7.73
C ASP A 279 6.60 -17.82 -7.78
N PRO A 280 6.22 -17.19 -8.91
CA PRO A 280 4.92 -16.54 -9.06
C PRO A 280 3.75 -17.53 -8.99
N ILE A 281 4.03 -18.83 -9.05
CA ILE A 281 3.08 -19.93 -8.91
C ILE A 281 3.00 -20.40 -7.45
N ILE A 282 4.07 -20.27 -6.66
CA ILE A 282 4.18 -20.83 -5.32
C ILE A 282 4.31 -19.72 -4.26
N GLY A 283 3.21 -19.47 -3.56
CA GLY A 283 3.13 -18.54 -2.42
C GLY A 283 1.67 -18.23 -2.10
N PRO A 284 1.42 -17.12 -1.35
CA PRO A 284 0.07 -16.57 -1.20
C PRO A 284 -0.59 -16.33 -2.55
N GLY A 285 -1.76 -16.94 -2.76
CA GLY A 285 -2.54 -16.71 -3.98
C GLY A 285 -3.31 -15.40 -3.91
N ILE A 286 -3.42 -14.65 -5.00
CA ILE A 286 -4.36 -13.52 -5.09
C ILE A 286 -5.73 -14.05 -5.52
N LYS A 287 -6.76 -13.72 -4.75
CA LYS A 287 -8.11 -14.27 -4.95
C LYS A 287 -9.19 -13.23 -4.72
N TYR A 288 -10.16 -13.19 -5.62
CA TYR A 288 -11.42 -12.49 -5.37
C TYR A 288 -12.33 -13.34 -4.47
N VAL A 289 -12.84 -12.75 -3.40
CA VAL A 289 -13.75 -13.40 -2.46
C VAL A 289 -15.09 -12.69 -2.53
N ASP A 290 -16.07 -13.32 -3.17
CA ASP A 290 -17.40 -12.76 -3.47
C ASP A 290 -18.11 -12.27 -2.19
N GLU A 291 -17.95 -12.98 -1.07
CA GLU A 291 -18.63 -12.67 0.19
C GLU A 291 -18.20 -11.34 0.81
N ILE A 292 -16.98 -10.89 0.52
CA ILE A 292 -16.41 -9.62 1.00
C ILE A 292 -16.28 -8.57 -0.12
N GLY A 293 -16.45 -8.97 -1.38
CA GLY A 293 -16.39 -8.08 -2.54
C GLY A 293 -15.00 -7.46 -2.77
N ALA A 294 -13.93 -8.21 -2.47
CA ALA A 294 -12.56 -7.71 -2.55
C ALA A 294 -11.56 -8.81 -2.95
N PHE A 295 -10.44 -8.37 -3.51
CA PHE A 295 -9.26 -9.21 -3.67
C PHE A 295 -8.47 -9.30 -2.37
N VAL A 296 -7.95 -10.50 -2.09
CA VAL A 296 -7.16 -10.82 -0.89
C VAL A 296 -5.98 -11.71 -1.25
N TRP A 297 -4.95 -11.67 -0.43
CA TRP A 297 -3.94 -12.72 -0.37
C TRP A 297 -4.50 -13.91 0.43
N GLU A 298 -4.63 -15.07 -0.21
CA GLU A 298 -4.93 -16.37 0.40
C GLU A 298 -3.62 -16.97 0.92
N ILE A 299 -3.36 -16.79 2.21
CA ILE A 299 -2.15 -17.24 2.91
C ILE A 299 -2.42 -18.60 3.56
N GLY A 300 -1.65 -19.62 3.21
CA GLY A 300 -1.81 -20.98 3.70
C GLY A 300 -0.52 -21.65 4.19
N TYR A 301 -0.69 -22.74 4.93
CA TYR A 301 0.37 -23.66 5.34
C TYR A 301 0.18 -24.96 4.56
N ALA A 302 1.25 -25.47 3.95
CA ALA A 302 1.25 -26.75 3.25
C ALA A 302 0.25 -26.84 2.07
N TYR A 303 0.42 -25.96 1.07
CA TYR A 303 -0.28 -26.12 -0.21
C TYR A 303 -0.08 -27.56 -0.71
N SER A 304 -1.16 -28.24 -1.14
CA SER A 304 -1.18 -29.70 -1.33
C SER A 304 -0.20 -30.24 -2.37
N ASN A 305 0.42 -29.37 -3.16
CA ASN A 305 1.46 -29.67 -4.15
C ASN A 305 2.88 -29.42 -3.63
N ARG A 306 3.08 -28.96 -2.38
CA ARG A 306 4.40 -28.72 -1.79
C ARG A 306 4.88 -29.94 -1.01
N ASN A 307 6.04 -30.45 -1.40
CA ASN A 307 6.76 -31.48 -0.67
C ASN A 307 8.26 -31.08 -0.62
N PRO A 308 8.78 -30.64 0.54
CA PRO A 308 8.15 -30.64 1.85
C PRO A 308 7.09 -29.52 2.03
N PRO A 309 6.22 -29.62 3.06
CA PRO A 309 5.30 -28.54 3.45
C PRO A 309 6.02 -27.23 3.78
N GLY A 310 5.38 -26.09 3.50
CA GLY A 310 5.92 -24.76 3.80
C GLY A 310 4.84 -23.74 4.16
N SER A 311 5.25 -22.62 4.76
CA SER A 311 4.37 -21.51 5.15
C SER A 311 4.39 -20.42 4.10
N ASP A 312 3.24 -20.04 3.58
CA ASP A 312 3.09 -18.81 2.79
C ASP A 312 3.49 -17.58 3.62
N VAL A 313 4.09 -16.60 2.98
CA VAL A 313 4.53 -15.36 3.63
C VAL A 313 4.34 -14.15 2.72
N ILE A 314 3.91 -13.05 3.32
CA ILE A 314 3.97 -11.70 2.78
C ILE A 314 5.00 -10.92 3.58
N GLU A 315 5.98 -10.36 2.88
CA GLU A 315 7.05 -9.53 3.44
C GLU A 315 6.88 -8.09 2.97
N ILE A 316 6.96 -7.14 3.89
CA ILE A 316 6.86 -5.70 3.62
C ILE A 316 8.16 -5.06 4.05
N ASN A 317 8.88 -4.49 3.10
CA ASN A 317 10.10 -3.74 3.34
C ASN A 317 9.82 -2.24 3.24
N PHE A 318 10.33 -1.45 4.18
CA PHE A 318 10.13 0.00 4.22
C PHE A 318 11.25 0.70 4.97
N ASP A 319 11.37 2.01 4.78
CA ASP A 319 12.33 2.84 5.48
C ASP A 319 11.63 3.78 6.46
N LEU A 320 12.11 3.81 7.70
CA LEU A 320 11.79 4.86 8.66
C LEU A 320 12.87 5.93 8.65
N PRO A 321 12.52 7.22 8.74
CA PRO A 321 13.49 8.30 8.73
C PRO A 321 14.37 8.26 9.99
N GLU A 322 15.63 8.71 9.88
CA GLU A 322 16.60 8.68 10.99
C GLU A 322 16.12 9.40 12.25
N ASN A 323 15.34 10.47 12.07
CA ASN A 323 14.79 11.30 13.13
C ASN A 323 13.38 10.86 13.61
N TRP A 324 12.95 9.66 13.27
CA TRP A 324 11.72 9.09 13.82
C TRP A 324 11.82 8.93 15.34
N ASP A 325 10.76 9.32 16.04
CA ASP A 325 10.66 9.20 17.50
C ASP A 325 10.13 7.81 17.88
N GLY A 326 11.05 6.91 18.23
CA GLY A 326 10.73 5.53 18.63
C GLY A 326 9.79 5.43 19.84
N ASN A 327 9.64 6.49 20.63
CA ASN A 327 8.72 6.51 21.78
C ASN A 327 7.26 6.74 21.37
N LYS A 328 7.00 7.24 20.15
CA LYS A 328 5.64 7.45 19.66
C LYS A 328 5.09 6.17 19.11
N ALA A 329 4.03 5.66 19.73
CA ALA A 329 3.33 4.46 19.30
C ALA A 329 3.05 4.49 17.77
N LEU A 330 3.51 3.45 17.10
CA LEU A 330 3.23 3.05 15.74
C LEU A 330 2.51 1.71 15.81
N GLU A 331 1.37 1.67 15.17
CA GLU A 331 0.47 0.54 15.22
C GLU A 331 0.42 -0.13 13.84
N LEU A 332 0.69 -1.44 13.82
CA LEU A 332 0.48 -2.28 12.66
C LEU A 332 -0.97 -2.78 12.68
N GLN A 333 -1.77 -2.30 11.75
CA GLN A 333 -3.13 -2.77 11.52
C GLN A 333 -3.16 -3.81 10.39
N ILE A 334 -3.66 -5.00 10.71
CA ILE A 334 -3.82 -6.12 9.78
C ILE A 334 -5.32 -6.33 9.55
N PHE A 335 -5.74 -6.14 8.31
CA PHE A 335 -7.13 -6.32 7.88
C PHE A 335 -7.25 -7.68 7.22
N GLY A 336 -7.96 -8.61 7.86
CA GLY A 336 -8.12 -9.94 7.30
C GLY A 336 -9.27 -10.75 7.87
N PHE A 337 -9.42 -11.95 7.30
CA PHE A 337 -10.46 -12.90 7.64
C PHE A 337 -9.89 -14.31 7.78
N ALA A 338 -10.46 -15.09 8.68
CA ALA A 338 -10.30 -16.54 8.65
C ALA A 338 -11.16 -17.14 7.54
N SER A 339 -10.58 -18.04 6.75
CA SER A 339 -11.33 -18.88 5.81
C SER A 339 -12.01 -20.03 6.56
N ASP A 340 -13.19 -20.43 6.10
CA ASP A 340 -13.82 -21.70 6.49
C ASP A 340 -13.31 -22.89 5.66
N LYS A 341 -12.51 -22.62 4.61
CA LYS A 341 -11.88 -23.63 3.76
C LYS A 341 -10.72 -24.28 4.50
N LYS A 342 -10.91 -25.55 4.81
CA LYS A 342 -9.91 -26.41 5.43
C LYS A 342 -8.94 -26.94 4.38
N TYR A 343 -7.70 -27.20 4.79
CA TYR A 343 -6.78 -27.95 3.94
C TYR A 343 -7.29 -29.37 3.69
N PRO A 344 -6.85 -30.03 2.59
CA PRO A 344 -7.17 -31.43 2.36
C PRO A 344 -6.86 -32.29 3.58
N PHE A 345 -7.76 -33.24 3.88
CA PHE A 345 -7.63 -34.19 5.00
C PHE A 345 -7.71 -33.59 6.42
N VAL A 346 -8.00 -32.29 6.55
CA VAL A 346 -8.24 -31.65 7.85
C VAL A 346 -9.72 -31.70 8.21
N ILE A 347 -10.05 -32.34 9.35
CA ILE A 347 -11.42 -32.42 9.86
C ILE A 347 -11.82 -31.14 10.60
N SER A 348 -10.90 -30.54 11.35
CA SER A 348 -11.10 -29.30 12.09
C SER A 348 -9.80 -28.50 12.17
N GLY A 349 -9.91 -27.18 12.27
CA GLY A 349 -8.76 -26.31 12.17
C GLY A 349 -9.11 -24.84 12.28
N GLN A 350 -8.08 -24.02 12.44
CA GLN A 350 -8.16 -22.57 12.45
C GLN A 350 -7.18 -21.98 11.44
N ALA A 351 -7.53 -20.80 10.93
CA ALA A 351 -6.58 -19.95 10.22
C ALA A 351 -5.71 -19.25 11.26
N LEU A 352 -4.41 -19.52 11.21
CA LEU A 352 -3.43 -18.99 12.15
C LEU A 352 -2.26 -18.36 11.38
N VAL A 353 -1.84 -17.17 11.79
CA VAL A 353 -0.69 -16.47 11.20
C VAL A 353 0.29 -16.01 12.27
N ASP A 354 1.56 -15.96 11.91
CA ASP A 354 2.63 -15.41 12.73
C ASP A 354 3.04 -14.06 12.13
N VAL A 355 3.33 -13.08 12.99
CA VAL A 355 3.80 -11.75 12.60
C VAL A 355 5.17 -11.51 13.20
N LYS A 356 6.14 -11.18 12.35
CA LYS A 356 7.50 -10.80 12.74
C LYS A 356 7.83 -9.40 12.24
N VAL A 357 8.68 -8.71 12.99
CA VAL A 357 9.25 -7.42 12.61
C VAL A 357 10.75 -7.48 12.83
N ASN A 358 11.53 -7.25 11.78
CA ASN A 358 13.00 -7.35 11.80
C ASN A 358 13.48 -8.68 12.42
N ASP A 359 12.94 -9.80 11.90
CA ASP A 359 13.16 -11.19 12.37
C ASP A 359 12.75 -11.50 13.82
N ARG A 360 12.16 -10.54 14.54
CA ARG A 360 11.66 -10.74 15.90
C ARG A 360 10.18 -11.03 15.89
N GLN A 361 9.78 -12.08 16.62
CA GLN A 361 8.39 -12.46 16.76
C GLN A 361 7.59 -11.40 17.53
N VAL A 362 6.54 -10.87 16.91
CA VAL A 362 5.59 -9.93 17.55
C VAL A 362 4.36 -10.68 18.05
N VAL A 363 3.77 -11.51 17.18
CA VAL A 363 2.60 -12.33 17.52
C VAL A 363 2.73 -13.72 16.91
N THR A 364 2.42 -14.76 17.69
CA THR A 364 2.42 -16.16 17.25
C THR A 364 1.00 -16.69 17.20
N ALA A 365 0.66 -17.42 16.14
CA ALA A 365 -0.64 -18.07 15.94
C ALA A 365 -1.84 -17.13 16.16
N TYR A 366 -1.76 -15.92 15.58
CA TYR A 366 -2.87 -14.98 15.54
C TYR A 366 -4.06 -15.59 14.79
N HIS A 367 -5.25 -15.50 15.41
CA HIS A 367 -6.51 -15.94 14.85
C HIS A 367 -7.43 -14.73 14.57
N PRO A 368 -7.80 -14.46 13.31
CA PRO A 368 -8.75 -13.38 12.99
C PRO A 368 -10.13 -13.68 13.53
N ALA A 369 -10.78 -12.67 14.15
CA ALA A 369 -12.13 -12.82 14.67
C ALA A 369 -13.19 -12.88 13.55
N ALA A 370 -12.95 -12.19 12.43
CA ALA A 370 -13.84 -12.21 11.28
C ALA A 370 -13.64 -13.48 10.45
N ILE A 371 -14.75 -14.15 10.10
CA ILE A 371 -14.76 -15.35 9.28
C ILE A 371 -15.50 -15.03 7.97
N VAL A 372 -14.94 -15.42 6.83
CA VAL A 372 -15.59 -15.26 5.52
C VAL A 372 -16.94 -15.98 5.51
N GLY A 373 -17.94 -15.35 4.88
CA GLY A 373 -19.33 -15.83 4.86
C GLY A 373 -20.13 -15.52 6.14
N LYS A 374 -19.46 -15.17 7.25
CA LYS A 374 -20.12 -14.72 8.49
C LYS A 374 -19.99 -13.21 8.73
N SER A 375 -18.90 -12.61 8.27
CA SER A 375 -18.68 -11.16 8.30
C SER A 375 -18.37 -10.62 6.91
N ARG A 376 -18.87 -9.41 6.62
CA ARG A 376 -18.50 -8.63 5.42
C ARG A 376 -17.38 -7.62 5.69
N ILE A 377 -17.09 -7.35 6.95
CA ILE A 377 -16.09 -6.37 7.37
C ILE A 377 -14.87 -7.15 7.89
N PRO A 378 -13.66 -6.82 7.43
CA PRO A 378 -12.45 -7.47 7.92
C PRO A 378 -12.31 -7.21 9.42
N ASP A 379 -11.75 -8.19 10.12
CA ASP A 379 -11.25 -7.92 11.46
C ASP A 379 -10.02 -7.02 11.33
N VAL A 380 -9.93 -6.02 12.18
CA VAL A 380 -8.80 -5.10 12.22
C VAL A 380 -8.03 -5.40 13.50
N ASN A 381 -6.93 -6.12 13.35
CA ASN A 381 -6.04 -6.34 14.48
C ASN A 381 -4.94 -5.29 14.50
N THR A 382 -4.84 -4.60 15.62
CA THR A 382 -3.87 -3.56 15.88
C THR A 382 -2.77 -4.10 16.78
N LEU A 383 -1.54 -4.11 16.26
CA LEU A 383 -0.35 -4.59 16.96
C LEU A 383 0.60 -3.42 17.24
N ALA A 384 0.99 -3.22 18.49
CA ALA A 384 2.05 -2.28 18.84
C ALA A 384 3.40 -2.85 18.39
N VAL A 385 4.06 -2.19 17.43
CA VAL A 385 5.31 -2.69 16.82
C VAL A 385 6.53 -1.82 17.08
N ASN A 386 6.38 -0.70 17.78
CA ASN A 386 7.45 0.27 18.06
C ASN A 386 8.77 -0.31 18.53
N SER A 387 8.72 -1.18 19.54
CA SER A 387 9.92 -1.76 20.16
C SER A 387 10.68 -2.71 19.23
N TYR A 388 10.11 -3.03 18.07
CA TYR A 388 10.70 -3.91 17.07
C TYR A 388 11.23 -3.15 15.86
N LEU A 389 10.88 -1.88 15.70
CA LEU A 389 11.28 -1.03 14.58
C LEU A 389 12.64 -0.38 14.83
N LEU A 390 13.35 -0.12 13.74
CA LEU A 390 14.66 0.52 13.68
C LEU A 390 14.57 1.82 12.87
N SER A 391 15.46 2.78 13.09
CA SER A 391 15.67 3.84 12.10
C SER A 391 16.27 3.25 10.82
N GLY A 392 15.84 3.72 9.65
CA GLY A 392 16.23 3.17 8.35
C GLY A 392 15.40 1.96 7.95
N LYS A 393 16.06 0.93 7.40
CA LYS A 393 15.40 -0.25 6.81
C LYS A 393 14.70 -1.09 7.86
N ASN A 394 13.46 -1.43 7.58
CA ASN A 394 12.62 -2.31 8.38
C ASN A 394 11.94 -3.34 7.49
N GLN A 395 11.56 -4.44 8.12
CA GLN A 395 10.83 -5.52 7.49
C GLN A 395 9.71 -6.01 8.42
N ILE A 396 8.51 -6.16 7.88
CA ILE A 396 7.38 -6.87 8.51
C ILE A 396 7.15 -8.16 7.71
N GLN A 397 7.03 -9.29 8.39
CA GLN A 397 6.64 -10.57 7.80
C GLN A 397 5.31 -11.02 8.40
N ILE A 398 4.35 -11.38 7.54
CA ILE A 398 3.10 -12.04 7.91
C ILE A 398 3.10 -13.41 7.24
N GLN A 399 3.18 -14.48 8.02
CA GLN A 399 3.33 -15.84 7.52
C GLN A 399 2.22 -16.76 8.05
N ALA A 400 1.84 -17.78 7.30
CA ALA A 400 1.00 -18.85 7.83
C ALA A 400 1.73 -19.57 8.98
N SER A 401 1.06 -19.78 10.11
CA SER A 401 1.62 -20.59 11.18
C SER A 401 1.70 -22.06 10.76
N GLY A 402 2.73 -22.79 11.18
CA GLY A 402 2.83 -24.24 10.93
C GLY A 402 1.70 -25.07 11.57
N SER A 403 1.02 -24.47 12.55
CA SER A 403 -0.18 -25.03 13.18
C SER A 403 -1.48 -24.69 12.45
N SER A 404 -1.43 -23.81 11.44
CA SER A 404 -2.59 -23.40 10.65
C SER A 404 -3.18 -24.59 9.90
N ARG A 405 -4.49 -24.61 9.79
CA ARG A 405 -5.27 -25.70 9.17
C ARG A 405 -6.36 -25.19 8.21
N CYS A 406 -6.50 -23.86 8.13
CA CYS A 406 -7.37 -23.14 7.21
C CYS A 406 -6.59 -21.94 6.63
N PHE A 407 -7.05 -21.40 5.52
CA PHE A 407 -6.42 -20.23 4.90
C PHE A 407 -6.72 -18.95 5.69
N PHE A 408 -5.76 -18.03 5.70
CA PHE A 408 -5.95 -16.65 6.13
C PHE A 408 -6.11 -15.76 4.89
N TYR A 409 -7.16 -14.94 4.87
CA TYR A 409 -7.40 -13.96 3.81
C TYR A 409 -6.97 -12.58 4.28
N LEU A 410 -5.79 -12.16 3.83
CA LEU A 410 -5.25 -10.84 4.12
C LEU A 410 -5.71 -9.86 3.03
N GLN A 411 -6.35 -8.77 3.44
CA GLN A 411 -6.85 -7.75 2.51
C GLN A 411 -5.94 -6.53 2.43
N LYS A 412 -5.53 -6.02 3.59
CA LYS A 412 -4.82 -4.75 3.72
C LYS A 412 -3.92 -4.75 4.95
N ILE A 413 -2.81 -4.04 4.85
CA ILE A 413 -1.91 -3.76 5.97
C ILE A 413 -1.68 -2.24 6.03
N VAL A 414 -1.70 -1.69 7.23
CA VAL A 414 -1.40 -0.28 7.50
C VAL A 414 -0.45 -0.19 8.69
N LEU A 415 0.59 0.62 8.59
CA LEU A 415 1.42 1.05 9.71
C LEU A 415 1.28 2.56 9.85
N LEU A 416 0.77 3.03 11.00
CA LEU A 416 0.49 4.44 11.28
C LEU A 416 0.89 4.89 12.69
#